data_AF-A0A7X5CZ17-F1
#
_entry.id   AF-A0A7X5CZ17-F1
#
_cell.length_a   1.000
_cell.length_b   1.000
_cell.length_c   1.000
_cell.angle_alpha   90.00
_cell.angle_beta   90.00
_cell.angle_gamma   90.00
#
_symmetry.space_group_name_H-M   'P 1'
#
loop_
_entity.id
_entity.type
_entity.pdbx_description
1 polymer ?
#
loop_
_entity_poly.entity_id
_entity_poly.type
_entity_poly.pdbx_seq_one_letter_code
_entity_poly.pdbx_strand_id
1 'polypeptide(L)'
;MYPYRSNTNIYQKNTSINTRETNVSVTKNDLKQDKRLLELLEIAQQETMQSLSVFDALIKNTALQQDVETLRNAYLDEVKHLKQLQEISYNISGKHITQPTQTEQTSATEINIENVSSEIEKALHQEMEQTDFFRELLFAIPETDLRDILFEIITDKQDHCIRLCFLFSKYQ
;
A
#
# COMPACT_ATOMS: atom_id res chain seq x y z
N MET A 1 9.16 -27.36 13.73
CA MET A 1 8.78 -26.64 14.97
C MET A 1 9.86 -25.63 15.29
N TYR A 2 9.58 -24.33 15.17
CA TYR A 2 10.51 -23.29 15.63
C TYR A 2 10.41 -23.16 17.16
N PRO A 3 11.52 -23.21 17.91
CA PRO A 3 11.48 -23.10 19.35
C PRO A 3 11.31 -21.62 19.76
N TYR A 4 10.25 -21.34 20.51
CA TYR A 4 10.07 -20.09 21.25
C TYR A 4 11.27 -19.85 22.18
N ARG A 5 11.96 -18.72 22.05
CA ARG A 5 12.91 -18.25 23.06
C ARG A 5 12.19 -17.35 24.07
N SER A 6 11.82 -17.93 25.19
CA SER A 6 11.53 -17.23 26.44
C SER A 6 12.85 -16.75 27.06
N ASN A 7 13.22 -15.48 26.80
CA ASN A 7 14.15 -14.71 27.64
C ASN A 7 14.08 -13.21 27.27
N THR A 8 13.20 -12.48 27.95
CA THR A 8 12.86 -11.06 27.72
C THR A 8 13.83 -10.05 28.35
N ASN A 9 15.09 -10.41 28.67
CA ASN A 9 15.99 -9.49 29.40
C ASN A 9 17.43 -9.36 28.83
N ILE A 10 17.66 -9.65 27.55
CA ILE A 10 19.01 -9.54 26.94
C ILE A 10 19.21 -8.22 26.14
N TYR A 11 18.14 -7.49 25.82
CA TYR A 11 18.18 -6.28 24.97
C TYR A 11 18.28 -4.96 25.73
N GLN A 12 19.07 -4.88 26.80
CA GLN A 12 19.29 -3.58 27.46
C GLN A 12 20.73 -3.23 27.82
N LYS A 13 21.74 -4.06 27.49
CA LYS A 13 23.08 -3.78 28.04
C LYS A 13 24.23 -3.47 27.10
N ASN A 14 24.18 -3.69 25.79
CA ASN A 14 25.31 -3.31 24.91
C ASN A 14 24.88 -3.13 23.45
N THR A 15 23.80 -2.41 23.20
CA THR A 15 23.59 -1.83 21.88
C THR A 15 23.83 -0.34 22.01
N SER A 16 25.11 0.05 22.05
CA SER A 16 25.51 1.27 21.37
C SER A 16 25.20 1.02 19.89
N ILE A 17 23.92 1.14 19.54
CA ILE A 17 23.51 1.45 18.19
C ILE A 17 24.34 2.69 17.91
N ASN A 18 25.22 2.61 16.91
CA ASN A 18 25.69 3.81 16.26
C ASN A 18 24.41 4.52 15.79
N THR A 19 23.86 5.35 16.66
CA THR A 19 23.14 6.54 16.26
C THR A 19 24.16 7.26 15.41
N ARG A 20 24.12 6.98 14.10
CA ARG A 20 24.52 7.99 13.14
C ARG A 20 23.64 9.17 13.50
N GLU A 21 24.22 10.05 14.30
CA GLU A 21 23.87 11.45 14.36
C GLU A 21 24.07 12.00 12.96
N THR A 22 23.17 11.64 12.04
CA THR A 22 22.82 12.53 10.94
C THR A 22 21.67 13.37 11.47
N ASN A 23 22.01 14.25 12.42
CA ASN A 23 21.23 15.45 12.71
C ASN A 23 21.36 16.41 11.52
N VAL A 24 20.93 15.94 10.34
CA VAL A 24 20.50 16.82 9.26
C VAL A 24 18.99 16.71 9.37
N SER A 25 18.36 17.66 10.05
CA SER A 25 16.91 17.78 9.98
C SER A 25 16.59 18.10 8.53
N VAL A 26 16.32 17.08 7.71
CA VAL A 26 15.88 17.26 6.34
C VAL A 26 14.58 18.04 6.43
N THR A 27 14.61 19.28 5.95
CA THR A 27 13.46 20.16 6.05
C THR A 27 12.49 19.88 4.92
N LYS A 28 11.21 20.24 5.09
CA LYS A 28 10.21 20.16 4.01
C LYS A 28 10.66 20.84 2.70
N ASN A 29 11.51 21.87 2.81
CA ASN A 29 12.10 22.55 1.65
C ASN A 29 13.10 21.68 0.88
N ASP A 30 13.82 20.79 1.56
CA ASP A 30 14.75 19.83 0.94
C ASP A 30 13.96 18.73 0.20
N LEU A 31 12.86 18.24 0.80
CA LEU A 31 11.96 17.26 0.19
C LEU A 31 11.26 17.80 -1.06
N LYS A 32 10.86 19.07 -1.04
CA LYS A 32 10.26 19.74 -2.19
C LYS A 32 11.21 19.87 -3.37
N GLN A 33 12.53 19.86 -3.13
CA GLN A 33 13.55 19.92 -4.17
C GLN A 33 13.94 18.53 -4.68
N ASP A 34 13.58 17.47 -3.95
CA ASP A 34 13.81 16.09 -4.37
C ASP A 34 12.80 15.67 -5.44
N LYS A 35 13.19 15.84 -6.70
CA LYS A 35 12.39 15.43 -7.86
C LYS A 35 12.09 13.94 -7.86
N ARG A 36 13.03 13.10 -7.39
CA ARG A 36 12.84 11.65 -7.35
C ARG A 36 11.75 11.28 -6.37
N LEU A 37 11.72 11.91 -5.19
CA LEU A 37 10.66 11.66 -4.21
C LEU A 37 9.27 12.05 -4.76
N LEU A 38 9.17 13.19 -5.45
CA LEU A 38 7.90 13.62 -6.06
C LEU A 38 7.43 12.67 -7.16
N GLU A 39 8.34 12.18 -8.01
CA GLU A 39 8.04 11.17 -9.03
C GLU A 39 7.58 9.84 -8.39
N LEU A 40 8.25 9.40 -7.31
CA LEU A 40 7.84 8.20 -6.58
C LEU A 40 6.44 8.35 -5.95
N LEU A 41 6.10 9.54 -5.43
CA LEU A 41 4.76 9.81 -4.90
C LEU A 41 3.67 9.87 -5.98
N GLU A 42 4.02 10.29 -7.20
CA GLU A 42 3.11 10.23 -8.33
C GLU A 42 2.88 8.78 -8.78
N ILE A 43 3.94 7.98 -8.87
CA ILE A 43 3.85 6.54 -9.16
C ILE A 43 3.01 5.84 -8.09
N ALA A 44 3.24 6.14 -6.81
CA ALA A 44 2.46 5.59 -5.69
C ALA A 44 0.95 5.83 -5.86
N GLN A 45 0.55 7.05 -6.24
CA GLN A 45 -0.85 7.38 -6.47
C GLN A 45 -1.44 6.62 -7.66
N GLN A 46 -0.68 6.51 -8.77
CA GLN A 46 -1.11 5.75 -9.95
C GLN A 46 -1.28 4.26 -9.63
N GLU A 47 -0.35 3.67 -8.91
CA GLU A 47 -0.41 2.27 -8.48
C GLU A 47 -1.59 2.01 -7.53
N THR A 48 -1.85 2.90 -6.58
CA THR A 48 -3.04 2.82 -5.72
C THR A 48 -4.34 2.95 -6.53
N MET A 49 -4.39 3.83 -7.53
CA MET A 49 -5.56 3.91 -8.43
C MET A 49 -5.79 2.62 -9.23
N GLN A 50 -4.70 1.97 -9.68
CA GLN A 50 -4.80 0.67 -10.34
C GLN A 50 -5.33 -0.39 -9.37
N SER A 51 -4.84 -0.44 -8.13
CA SER A 51 -5.36 -1.37 -7.10
C SER A 51 -6.85 -1.16 -6.84
N LEU A 52 -7.30 0.10 -6.72
CA LEU A 52 -8.73 0.43 -6.62
C LEU A 52 -9.56 -0.16 -7.76
N SER A 53 -9.07 -0.04 -9.00
CA SER A 53 -9.77 -0.58 -10.17
C SER A 53 -9.86 -2.11 -10.15
N VAL A 54 -8.82 -2.78 -9.66
CA VAL A 54 -8.77 -4.24 -9.52
C VAL A 54 -9.74 -4.70 -8.44
N PHE A 55 -9.74 -4.08 -7.26
CA PHE A 55 -10.69 -4.42 -6.20
C PHE A 55 -12.14 -4.14 -6.62
N ASP A 56 -12.41 -3.04 -7.33
CA ASP A 56 -13.75 -2.74 -7.86
C ASP A 56 -14.22 -3.83 -8.85
N ALA A 57 -13.33 -4.31 -9.72
CA ALA A 57 -13.62 -5.43 -10.62
C ALA A 57 -13.93 -6.73 -9.86
N LEU A 58 -13.12 -7.06 -8.83
CA LEU A 58 -13.34 -8.24 -7.99
C LEU A 58 -14.67 -8.17 -7.21
N ILE A 59 -15.04 -7.00 -6.69
CA ILE A 59 -16.31 -6.78 -5.98
C ILE A 59 -17.51 -7.00 -6.89
N LYS A 60 -17.40 -6.61 -8.17
CA LYS A 60 -18.46 -6.79 -9.17
C LYS A 60 -18.58 -8.23 -9.67
N ASN A 61 -17.59 -9.08 -9.40
CA ASN A 61 -17.61 -10.47 -9.78
C ASN A 61 -18.68 -11.24 -8.98
N THR A 62 -19.60 -11.90 -9.69
CA THR A 62 -20.72 -12.64 -9.06
C THR A 62 -20.27 -13.91 -8.35
N ALA A 63 -19.11 -14.46 -8.71
CA ALA A 63 -18.54 -15.64 -8.05
C ALA A 63 -18.01 -15.33 -6.64
N LEU A 64 -17.63 -14.08 -6.36
CA LEU A 64 -17.05 -13.64 -5.10
C LEU A 64 -18.06 -13.04 -4.13
N GLN A 65 -19.36 -13.11 -4.44
CA GLN A 65 -20.41 -12.48 -3.64
C GLN A 65 -20.43 -12.95 -2.18
N GLN A 66 -20.00 -14.18 -1.91
CA GLN A 66 -19.94 -14.70 -0.53
C GLN A 66 -18.85 -14.00 0.31
N ASP A 67 -17.77 -13.50 -0.31
CA ASP A 67 -16.65 -12.86 0.39
C ASP A 67 -16.49 -11.37 0.00
N VAL A 68 -17.52 -10.77 -0.59
CA VAL A 68 -17.50 -9.39 -1.11
C VAL A 68 -17.15 -8.37 -0.02
N GLU A 69 -17.51 -8.63 1.23
CA GLU A 69 -17.21 -7.75 2.35
C GLU A 69 -15.71 -7.66 2.64
N THR A 70 -14.97 -8.77 2.50
CA THR A 70 -13.51 -8.80 2.62
C THR A 70 -12.86 -7.92 1.56
N LEU A 71 -13.33 -8.01 0.31
CA LEU A 71 -12.84 -7.19 -0.80
C LEU A 71 -13.24 -5.72 -0.65
N ARG A 72 -14.44 -5.45 -0.11
CA ARG A 72 -14.93 -4.09 0.12
C ARG A 72 -14.12 -3.37 1.19
N ASN A 73 -13.70 -4.06 2.24
CA ASN A 73 -12.81 -3.46 3.25
C ASN A 73 -11.47 -3.07 2.64
N ALA A 74 -10.84 -3.97 1.87
CA ALA A 74 -9.60 -3.67 1.16
C ALA A 74 -9.77 -2.48 0.18
N TYR A 75 -10.86 -2.45 -0.58
CA TYR A 75 -11.19 -1.32 -1.45
C TYR A 75 -11.29 0.01 -0.68
N LEU A 76 -11.92 0.03 0.50
CA LEU A 76 -12.04 1.25 1.30
C LEU A 76 -10.68 1.69 1.87
N ASP A 77 -9.81 0.74 2.22
CA ASP A 77 -8.43 1.05 2.61
C ASP A 77 -7.66 1.68 1.45
N GLU A 78 -7.79 1.17 0.22
CA GLU A 78 -7.16 1.78 -0.95
C GLU A 78 -7.66 3.22 -1.22
N VAL A 79 -8.95 3.48 -0.99
CA VAL A 79 -9.50 4.85 -1.09
C VAL A 79 -8.85 5.76 -0.05
N LYS A 80 -8.67 5.24 1.18
CA LYS A 80 -7.97 5.95 2.26
C LYS A 80 -6.51 6.20 1.88
N HIS A 81 -5.80 5.20 1.36
CA HIS A 81 -4.39 5.32 0.96
C HIS A 81 -4.20 6.38 -0.12
N LEU A 82 -5.07 6.41 -1.14
CA LEU A 82 -5.00 7.41 -2.20
C LEU A 82 -5.14 8.83 -1.62
N LYS A 83 -6.10 9.03 -0.71
CA LYS A 83 -6.28 10.31 -0.04
C LYS A 83 -5.07 10.70 0.81
N GLN A 84 -4.50 9.74 1.54
CA GLN A 84 -3.29 9.91 2.34
C GLN A 84 -2.07 10.29 1.48
N LEU A 85 -1.89 9.65 0.31
CA LEU A 85 -0.79 9.97 -0.62
C LEU A 85 -0.94 11.37 -1.26
N GLN A 86 -2.18 11.77 -1.55
CA GLN A 86 -2.48 13.13 -2.00
C GLN A 86 -2.16 14.15 -0.91
N GLU A 87 -2.46 13.84 0.35
CA GLU A 87 -2.10 14.69 1.49
C GLU A 87 -0.59 14.80 1.68
N ILE A 88 0.16 13.69 1.57
CA ILE A 88 1.63 13.70 1.61
C ILE A 88 2.19 14.60 0.49
N SER A 89 1.70 14.42 -0.74
CA SER A 89 2.12 15.20 -1.92
C SER A 89 1.80 16.69 -1.79
N TYR A 90 0.65 17.02 -1.20
CA TYR A 90 0.28 18.40 -0.87
C TYR A 90 1.18 18.99 0.22
N ASN A 91 1.45 18.24 1.29
CA ASN A 91 2.30 18.68 2.40
C ASN A 91 3.74 18.96 1.96
N ILE A 92 4.25 18.22 0.97
CA ILE A 92 5.60 18.41 0.42
C ILE A 92 5.62 19.53 -0.63
N SER A 93 4.73 19.49 -1.63
CA SER A 93 4.81 20.41 -2.79
C SER A 93 4.09 21.75 -2.56
N GLY A 94 3.07 21.77 -1.71
CA GLY A 94 2.12 22.86 -1.53
C GLY A 94 1.11 23.01 -2.67
N LYS A 95 1.07 22.08 -3.63
CA LYS A 95 0.15 22.09 -4.76
C LYS A 95 -0.89 20.98 -4.60
N HIS A 96 -2.15 21.33 -4.78
CA HIS A 96 -3.19 20.31 -4.96
C HIS A 96 -3.00 19.71 -6.35
N ILE A 97 -2.53 18.47 -6.43
CA ILE A 97 -2.62 17.73 -7.68
C ILE A 97 -4.08 17.28 -7.76
N THR A 98 -4.91 18.07 -8.43
CA THR A 98 -6.20 17.59 -8.93
C THR A 98 -5.88 16.62 -10.07
N GLN A 99 -5.63 15.36 -9.75
CA GLN A 99 -5.80 14.32 -10.75
C GLN A 99 -7.28 14.30 -11.13
N PRO A 100 -7.62 14.31 -12.42
CA PRO A 100 -9.00 14.17 -12.84
C PRO A 100 -9.51 12.86 -12.25
N THR A 101 -10.64 12.92 -11.55
CA THR A 101 -11.39 11.75 -11.11
C THR A 101 -11.67 10.91 -12.35
N GLN A 102 -10.82 9.94 -12.66
CA GLN A 102 -11.12 8.94 -13.67
C GLN A 102 -12.10 7.95 -13.02
N THR A 103 -13.36 8.38 -12.92
CA THR A 103 -14.51 7.50 -13.08
C THR A 103 -14.57 7.06 -14.55
N GLU A 104 -13.54 6.38 -15.05
CA GLU A 104 -13.71 5.57 -16.23
C GLU A 104 -14.15 4.19 -15.73
N GLN A 105 -15.47 4.02 -15.73
CA GLN A 105 -16.10 2.72 -15.64
C GLN A 105 -15.54 1.87 -16.78
N THR A 106 -14.54 1.05 -16.48
CA THR A 106 -14.11 0.00 -17.39
C THR A 106 -15.29 -0.94 -17.58
N SER A 107 -15.73 -1.01 -18.84
CA SER A 107 -16.80 -1.84 -19.34
C SER A 107 -16.65 -3.27 -18.81
N ALA A 108 -17.70 -3.73 -18.11
CA ALA A 108 -17.80 -5.08 -17.57
C ALA A 108 -17.56 -6.09 -18.69
N THR A 109 -16.36 -6.66 -18.71
CA THR A 109 -16.09 -7.86 -19.50
C THR A 109 -16.75 -8.98 -18.72
N GLU A 110 -17.68 -9.70 -19.33
CA GLU A 110 -18.36 -10.83 -18.70
C GLU A 110 -17.31 -11.80 -18.15
N ILE A 111 -17.14 -11.81 -16.83
CA ILE A 111 -16.12 -12.62 -16.16
C ILE A 111 -16.66 -14.04 -16.13
N ASN A 112 -16.10 -14.88 -16.99
CA ASN A 112 -16.33 -16.31 -16.94
C ASN A 112 -15.80 -16.85 -15.61
N ILE A 113 -16.64 -17.64 -14.92
CA ILE A 113 -16.37 -18.21 -13.59
C ILE A 113 -15.05 -19.01 -13.57
N GLU A 114 -14.57 -19.49 -14.72
CA GLU A 114 -13.30 -20.20 -14.88
C GLU A 114 -12.04 -19.35 -14.61
N ASN A 115 -12.14 -18.02 -14.45
CA ASN A 115 -10.95 -17.14 -14.33
C ASN A 115 -10.78 -16.45 -12.97
N VAL A 116 -11.69 -16.70 -12.01
CA VAL A 116 -11.71 -16.01 -10.71
C VAL A 116 -10.40 -16.19 -9.93
N SER A 117 -9.86 -17.41 -9.91
CA SER A 117 -8.59 -17.71 -9.25
C SER A 117 -7.43 -16.91 -9.85
N SER A 118 -7.37 -16.78 -11.18
CA SER A 118 -6.33 -15.99 -11.85
C SER A 118 -6.47 -14.49 -11.60
N GLU A 119 -7.69 -13.97 -11.46
CA GLU A 119 -7.91 -12.57 -11.10
C GLU A 119 -7.46 -12.27 -9.67
N ILE A 120 -7.75 -13.16 -8.73
CA ILE A 120 -7.26 -13.06 -7.35
C ILE A 120 -5.73 -13.17 -7.31
N GLU A 121 -5.14 -14.09 -8.07
CA GLU A 121 -3.68 -14.26 -8.16
C GLU A 121 -2.99 -13.00 -8.67
N LYS A 122 -3.53 -12.38 -9.73
CA LYS A 122 -3.02 -11.10 -10.25
C LYS A 122 -3.12 -9.98 -9.22
N ALA A 123 -4.26 -9.86 -8.54
CA ALA A 123 -4.45 -8.89 -7.48
C ALA A 123 -3.45 -9.11 -6.34
N LEU A 124 -3.22 -10.37 -5.93
CA LEU A 124 -2.25 -10.73 -4.89
C LEU A 124 -0.84 -10.30 -5.28
N HIS A 125 -0.38 -10.63 -6.49
CA HIS A 125 0.95 -10.23 -6.95
C HIS A 125 1.12 -8.72 -6.99
N GLN A 126 0.11 -8.00 -7.46
CA GLN A 126 0.12 -6.54 -7.47
C GLN A 126 0.23 -5.97 -6.05
N GLU A 127 -0.54 -6.48 -5.09
CA GLU A 127 -0.47 -6.04 -3.69
C GLU A 127 0.91 -6.33 -3.05
N MET A 128 1.54 -7.46 -3.41
CA MET A 128 2.88 -7.79 -2.95
C MET A 128 3.94 -6.82 -3.51
N GLU A 129 3.90 -6.54 -4.82
CA GLU A 129 4.82 -5.59 -5.46
C GLU A 129 4.67 -4.18 -4.89
N GLN A 130 3.43 -3.73 -4.68
CA GLN A 130 3.14 -2.44 -4.06
C GLN A 130 3.62 -2.38 -2.60
N THR A 131 3.47 -3.45 -1.84
CA THR A 131 4.00 -3.52 -0.46
C THR A 131 5.51 -3.29 -0.44
N ASP A 132 6.25 -3.89 -1.38
CA ASP A 132 7.69 -3.71 -1.49
C ASP A 132 8.04 -2.28 -1.93
N PHE A 133 7.32 -1.74 -2.91
CA PHE A 133 7.46 -0.36 -3.36
C PHE A 133 7.24 0.66 -2.22
N PHE A 134 6.15 0.53 -1.46
CA PHE A 134 5.87 1.43 -0.32
C PHE A 134 6.93 1.32 0.77
N ARG A 135 7.53 0.13 0.97
CA ARG A 135 8.65 -0.04 1.90
C ARG A 135 9.89 0.71 1.42
N GLU A 136 10.19 0.69 0.13
CA GLU A 136 11.28 1.49 -0.45
C GLU A 136 11.01 2.99 -0.30
N LEU A 137 9.76 3.42 -0.56
CA LEU A 137 9.33 4.80 -0.39
C LEU A 137 9.46 5.28 1.07
N LEU A 138 9.15 4.41 2.05
CA LEU A 138 9.32 4.70 3.48
C LEU A 138 10.78 5.00 3.85
N PHE A 139 11.76 4.38 3.18
CA PHE A 139 13.18 4.66 3.39
C PHE A 139 13.64 5.95 2.72
N ALA A 140 12.93 6.40 1.68
CA ALA A 140 13.22 7.66 1.00
C ALA A 140 12.72 8.90 1.78
N ILE A 141 11.74 8.74 2.68
CA ILE A 141 11.18 9.85 3.48
C ILE A 141 11.83 9.90 4.87
N PRO A 142 12.47 11.03 5.26
CA PRO A 142 13.10 11.19 6.57
C PRO A 142 12.17 11.73 7.68
N GLU A 143 10.99 12.30 7.36
CA GLU A 143 10.06 12.85 8.37
C GLU A 143 9.22 11.78 9.08
N THR A 144 8.95 11.94 10.38
CA THR A 144 8.21 10.96 11.19
C THR A 144 6.72 10.88 10.85
N ASP A 145 6.04 12.01 10.70
CA ASP A 145 4.57 12.02 10.54
C ASP A 145 4.13 11.44 9.17
N LEU A 146 4.92 11.69 8.12
CA LEU A 146 4.71 11.11 6.79
C LEU A 146 5.03 9.61 6.77
N ARG A 147 5.98 9.17 7.60
CA ARG A 147 6.35 7.76 7.72
C ARG A 147 5.28 6.95 8.43
N ASP A 148 4.57 7.53 9.39
CA ASP A 148 3.45 6.86 10.07
C ASP A 148 2.32 6.53 9.07
N ILE A 149 2.02 7.47 8.16
CA ILE A 149 1.05 7.25 7.07
C ILE A 149 1.52 6.11 6.15
N LEU A 150 2.78 6.14 5.70
CA LEU A 150 3.31 5.08 4.84
C LEU A 150 3.35 3.73 5.56
N PHE A 151 3.63 3.73 6.87
CA PHE A 151 3.63 2.52 7.68
C PHE A 151 2.22 1.90 7.75
N GLU A 152 1.19 2.73 7.98
CA GLU A 152 -0.21 2.30 7.93
C GLU A 152 -0.57 1.68 6.58
N ILE A 153 -0.20 2.33 5.46
CA ILE A 153 -0.40 1.80 4.10
C ILE A 153 0.26 0.42 3.96
N ILE A 154 1.54 0.29 4.33
CA ILE A 154 2.26 -0.98 4.23
C ILE A 154 1.58 -2.08 5.06
N THR A 155 1.11 -1.78 6.27
CA THR A 155 0.44 -2.78 7.11
C THR A 155 -0.90 -3.22 6.55
N ASP A 156 -1.68 -2.29 5.99
CA ASP A 156 -2.95 -2.61 5.34
C ASP A 156 -2.70 -3.47 4.08
N LYS A 157 -1.72 -3.09 3.26
CA LYS A 157 -1.30 -3.85 2.06
C LYS A 157 -0.89 -5.30 2.39
N GLN A 158 -0.19 -5.49 3.50
CA GLN A 158 0.14 -6.83 4.00
C GLN A 158 -1.10 -7.62 4.43
N ASP A 159 -2.08 -6.98 5.07
CA ASP A 159 -3.36 -7.60 5.41
C ASP A 159 -4.17 -7.96 4.15
N HIS A 160 -4.16 -7.11 3.13
CA HIS A 160 -4.78 -7.38 1.83
C HIS A 160 -4.16 -8.61 1.16
N CYS A 161 -2.83 -8.74 1.15
CA CYS A 161 -2.15 -9.93 0.65
C CYS A 161 -2.62 -11.21 1.38
N ILE A 162 -2.77 -11.15 2.71
CA ILE A 162 -3.24 -12.30 3.51
C ILE A 162 -4.68 -12.66 3.12
N ARG A 163 -5.57 -11.66 2.99
CA ARG A 163 -6.96 -11.86 2.56
C ARG A 163 -7.03 -12.47 1.17
N LEU A 164 -6.26 -11.94 0.22
CA LEU A 164 -6.21 -12.45 -1.15
C LEU A 164 -5.64 -13.87 -1.21
N CYS A 165 -4.63 -14.22 -0.41
CA CYS A 165 -4.16 -15.60 -0.28
C CYS A 165 -5.26 -16.55 0.22
N PHE A 166 -6.05 -16.11 1.20
CA PHE A 166 -7.19 -16.88 1.70
C PHE A 166 -8.25 -17.09 0.61
N LEU A 167 -8.61 -16.03 -0.11
CA LEU A 167 -9.56 -16.12 -1.24
C LEU A 167 -9.00 -17.02 -2.35
N PHE A 168 -7.75 -16.86 -2.72
CA PHE A 168 -7.09 -17.69 -3.75
C PHE A 168 -7.19 -19.17 -3.37
N SER A 169 -6.90 -19.52 -2.11
CA SER A 169 -7.00 -20.90 -1.62
C SER A 169 -8.43 -21.43 -1.59
N LYS A 170 -9.44 -20.57 -1.42
CA LYS A 170 -10.86 -20.94 -1.37
C LYS A 170 -11.45 -21.18 -2.75
N TYR A 171 -10.99 -20.43 -3.76
CA TYR A 171 -11.50 -20.44 -5.13
C TYR A 171 -10.54 -21.14 -6.12
N GLN A 172 -9.56 -21.89 -5.61
CA GLN A 172 -8.67 -22.76 -6.38
C GLN A 172 -9.37 -24.05 -6.86
#